data_AF-A0A7H8TC24-F1
#
_entry.id   AF-A0A7H8TC24-F1
#
_cell.length_a   1.000
_cell.length_b   1.000
_cell.length_c   1.000
_cell.angle_alpha   90.00
_cell.angle_beta   90.00
_cell.angle_gamma   90.00
#
_symmetry.space_group_name_H-M   'P 1'
#
loop_
_entity.id
_entity.type
_entity.pdbx_description
1 polymer ?
#
loop_
_entity_poly.entity_id
_entity_poly.type
_entity_poly.pdbx_seq_one_letter_code
_entity_poly.pdbx_strand_id
1 'polypeptide(L)' 'METLAYAQVAATDAGPAALLGWRKSSHSNPDGACVEVAQPTSDRVLFRDSKQPQGGIVGVPRPAAAAFTAALARGGI' A
#
# COMPACT_ATOMS: atom_id res chain seq x y z
N MET A 1 -4.57 -26.67 -8.14
CA MET A 1 -3.16 -26.63 -7.70
C MET A 1 -2.51 -25.58 -8.59
N GLU A 2 -2.22 -24.34 -8.20
CA GLU A 2 -1.84 -23.79 -6.89
C GLU A 2 -2.24 -22.30 -6.88
N THR A 3 -2.98 -21.86 -5.86
CA THR A 3 -3.39 -20.44 -5.70
C THR A 3 -3.25 -20.03 -4.23
N LEU A 4 -2.18 -20.46 -3.56
CA LEU A 4 -1.95 -20.17 -2.14
C LEU A 4 -0.45 -20.15 -1.82
N ALA A 5 0.31 -19.22 -2.39
CA ALA A 5 1.72 -19.04 -2.00
C ALA A 5 2.24 -17.60 -2.18
N TYR A 6 1.41 -16.58 -1.90
CA TYR A 6 1.83 -15.17 -1.95
C TYR A 6 1.52 -14.43 -0.64
N ALA A 7 1.71 -15.07 0.52
CA ALA A 7 1.43 -14.44 1.81
C ALA A 7 2.45 -14.71 2.94
N GLN A 8 3.45 -15.58 2.75
CA GLN A 8 4.09 -16.21 3.93
C GLN A 8 5.54 -15.81 4.25
N VAL A 9 6.23 -14.91 3.53
CA VAL A 9 7.67 -14.64 3.80
C VAL A 9 7.96 -13.17 4.05
N ALA A 10 7.69 -12.68 5.28
CA ALA A 10 8.28 -11.42 5.79
C ALA A 10 8.17 -11.19 7.32
N ALA A 11 7.83 -12.19 8.13
CA ALA A 11 7.25 -11.92 9.46
C ALA A 11 8.21 -11.77 10.66
N THR A 12 9.54 -11.89 10.54
CA THR A 12 10.39 -12.02 11.75
C THR A 12 11.26 -10.83 12.15
N ASP A 13 11.25 -9.71 11.44
CA ASP A 13 11.95 -8.46 11.87
C ASP A 13 11.09 -7.19 11.69
N ALA A 14 9.78 -7.38 11.58
CA ALA A 14 8.89 -6.36 11.07
C ALA A 14 8.19 -5.65 12.25
N GLY A 15 8.57 -4.40 12.51
CA GLY A 15 7.92 -3.56 13.51
C GLY A 15 6.41 -3.41 13.29
N PRO A 16 5.67 -2.69 14.17
CA PRO A 16 4.21 -2.63 14.17
C PRO A 16 3.57 -2.26 12.82
N ALA A 17 4.32 -1.55 11.95
CA ALA A 17 3.89 -1.24 10.60
C ALA A 17 3.59 -2.48 9.73
N ALA A 18 4.28 -3.61 9.91
CA ALA A 18 4.08 -4.77 9.05
C ALA A 18 2.75 -5.51 9.27
N LEU A 19 2.13 -5.32 10.43
CA LEU A 19 0.84 -5.94 10.78
C LEU A 19 -0.37 -5.21 10.17
N LEU A 20 -0.17 -4.10 9.46
CA LEU A 20 -1.24 -3.22 8.99
C LEU A 20 -1.99 -3.70 7.73
N GLY A 21 -1.76 -4.96 7.29
CA GLY A 21 -2.46 -5.53 6.14
C GLY A 21 -2.13 -4.84 4.82
N TRP A 22 -0.84 -4.66 4.53
CA TRP A 22 -0.37 -4.06 3.27
C TRP A 22 -0.79 -4.88 2.05
N ARG A 23 -1.26 -4.20 1.02
CA ARG A 23 -1.49 -4.78 -0.31
C ARG A 23 -0.76 -3.96 -1.37
N LYS A 24 -0.17 -4.62 -2.36
CA LYS A 24 0.41 -3.95 -3.51
C LYS A 24 -0.69 -3.29 -4.35
N SER A 25 -0.42 -2.10 -4.88
CA SER A 25 -1.33 -1.46 -5.84
C SER A 25 -1.36 -2.25 -7.15
N SER A 26 -2.55 -2.43 -7.73
CA SER A 26 -2.75 -3.04 -9.05
C SER A 26 -2.18 -2.20 -10.20
N HIS A 27 -1.85 -0.95 -9.95
CA HIS A 27 -1.21 -0.05 -10.92
C HIS A 27 0.32 -0.12 -10.89
N SER A 28 0.89 -1.04 -10.10
CA SER A 28 2.33 -1.26 -10.10
C SER A 28 2.73 -2.19 -11.25
N ASN A 29 3.78 -1.86 -11.98
CA ASN A 29 4.27 -2.71 -13.07
C ASN A 29 4.91 -4.00 -12.53
N PRO A 30 4.93 -5.10 -13.32
CA PRO A 30 5.51 -6.37 -12.91
C PRO A 30 6.99 -6.28 -12.52
N ASP A 31 7.74 -5.41 -13.20
CA ASP A 31 9.18 -5.23 -13.01
C ASP A 31 9.54 -4.26 -11.87
N GLY A 32 8.54 -3.78 -11.14
CA GLY A 32 8.74 -2.84 -10.05
C GLY A 32 7.45 -2.53 -9.33
N ALA A 33 7.13 -3.32 -8.32
CA ALA A 33 6.12 -2.95 -7.33
C ALA A 33 6.58 -1.67 -6.63
N CYS A 34 5.97 -0.52 -6.96
CA CYS A 34 6.40 0.79 -6.46
C CYS A 34 5.55 1.30 -5.29
N VAL A 35 4.34 0.78 -5.07
CA VAL A 35 3.42 1.29 -4.03
C VAL A 35 2.67 0.16 -3.33
N GLU A 36 2.72 0.18 -2.00
CA GLU A 36 1.85 -0.60 -1.12
C GLU A 36 0.89 0.32 -0.37
N VAL A 37 -0.33 -0.18 -0.12
CA VAL A 37 -1.41 0.55 0.54
C VAL A 37 -1.96 -0.27 1.70
N ALA A 38 -2.17 0.37 2.85
CA ALA A 38 -2.84 -0.20 4.01
C ALA A 38 -4.00 0.70 4.48
N GLN A 39 -5.00 0.10 5.11
CA GLN A 39 -6.13 0.80 5.73
C GLN A 39 -6.24 0.30 7.18
N PRO A 40 -5.41 0.83 8.09
CA PRO A 40 -5.34 0.34 9.47
C PRO A 40 -6.60 0.71 10.28
N THR A 41 -7.31 1.75 9.85
CA THR A 41 -8.55 2.24 10.44
C THR A 41 -9.51 2.68 9.33
N SER A 42 -10.76 2.99 9.68
CA SER A 42 -11.77 3.46 8.72
C SER A 42 -11.52 4.86 8.18
N ASP A 43 -10.72 5.69 8.87
CA ASP A 43 -10.47 7.09 8.56
C ASP A 43 -9.09 7.35 7.92
N ARG A 44 -8.21 6.34 7.84
CA ARG A 44 -6.84 6.49 7.34
C ARG A 44 -6.50 5.56 6.18
N VAL A 45 -5.71 6.10 5.25
CA VAL A 45 -5.03 5.33 4.21
C VAL A 45 -3.54 5.59 4.34
N LEU A 46 -2.76 4.52 4.35
CA LEU A 46 -1.30 4.59 4.38
C LEU A 46 -0.74 4.18 3.03
N PHE A 47 0.32 4.86 2.61
CA PHE A 47 1.09 4.55 1.40
C PHE A 47 2.57 4.41 1.78
N ARG A 48 3.25 3.43 1.17
CA ARG A 48 4.71 3.33 1.24
C ARG A 48 5.30 2.83 -0.07
N ASP A 49 6.59 3.08 -0.25
CA ASP A 49 7.37 2.49 -1.33
C ASP A 49 7.61 1.00 -1.04
N SER A 50 7.14 0.13 -1.94
CA SER A 50 7.38 -1.32 -1.79
C SER A 50 8.85 -1.70 -1.95
N LYS A 51 9.67 -0.85 -2.60
CA LYS A 51 11.12 -1.04 -2.75
C LYS A 51 11.87 -0.69 -1.48
N GLN A 52 11.27 0.12 -0.61
CA GLN A 52 11.83 0.51 0.68
C GLN A 52 10.80 0.29 1.80
N PRO A 53 10.45 -0.96 2.16
CA PRO A 53 9.39 -1.26 3.14
C PRO A 53 9.63 -0.70 4.54
N GLN A 54 10.90 -0.46 4.88
CA GLN A 54 11.37 0.14 6.14
C GLN A 54 11.54 1.66 6.04
N GLY A 55 11.26 2.24 4.87
CA GLY A 55 11.28 3.68 4.63
C GLY A 55 10.05 4.40 5.19
N GLY A 56 9.88 5.66 4.79
CA GLY A 56 8.79 6.50 5.26
C GLY A 56 7.41 5.98 4.86
N ILE A 57 6.45 6.13 5.77
CA ILE A 57 5.04 5.84 5.53
C ILE A 57 4.28 7.17 5.45
N VAL A 58 3.56 7.39 4.36
CA VAL A 58 2.67 8.55 4.20
C VAL A 58 1.26 8.16 4.61
N GLY A 59 0.74 8.80 5.66
CA GLY A 59 -0.63 8.61 6.14
C GLY A 59 -1.51 9.80 5.83
N VAL A 60 -2.67 9.56 5.23
CA VAL A 60 -3.64 10.61 4.89
C VAL A 60 -5.06 10.24 5.34
N PRO A 61 -5.96 11.22 5.55
CA PRO A 61 -7.38 10.94 5.73
C PRO A 61 -7.96 10.21 4.51
N ARG A 62 -8.85 9.24 4.75
CA ARG A 62 -9.51 8.46 3.69
C ARG A 62 -10.26 9.33 2.68
N PRO A 63 -10.99 10.40 3.06
CA PRO A 63 -11.63 11.30 2.08
C PRO A 63 -10.61 11.99 1.17
N ALA A 64 -9.45 12.36 1.69
CA ALA A 64 -8.39 13.01 0.90
C ALA A 64 -7.77 12.04 -0.11
N ALA A 65 -7.47 10.80 0.30
CA ALA A 65 -6.99 9.77 -0.61
C ALA A 65 -7.98 9.49 -1.76
N ALA A 66 -9.27 9.42 -1.44
CA ALA A 66 -10.33 9.22 -2.42
C ALA A 66 -10.43 10.39 -3.40
N ALA A 67 -10.43 11.63 -2.90
CA ALA A 67 -10.48 12.83 -3.73
C ALA A 67 -9.26 12.94 -4.66
N PHE A 68 -8.06 12.70 -4.14
CA PHE A 68 -6.82 12.72 -4.92
C PHE A 68 -6.81 11.67 -6.03
N THR A 69 -7.16 10.42 -5.71
CA THR A 69 -7.20 9.33 -6.70
C THR A 69 -8.26 9.58 -7.78
N ALA A 70 -9.42 10.12 -7.38
CA ALA A 70 -10.46 10.52 -8.34
C ALA A 70 -10.02 11.68 -9.24
N ALA A 71 -9.22 12.63 -8.73
CA ALA A 71 -8.64 13.69 -9.54
C ALA A 71 -7.64 13.15 -10.57
N LEU A 72 -6.73 12.26 -10.14
CA LEU A 72 -5.78 11.56 -11.02
C LEU A 72 -6.50 10.80 -12.15
N ALA A 73 -7.52 10.02 -11.81
CA ALA A 73 -8.27 9.22 -12.78
C ALA A 73 -8.98 10.07 -13.86
N ARG A 74 -9.26 11.34 -13.56
CA ARG A 74 -9.88 12.29 -14.49
C ARG A 74 -8.87 13.18 -15.22
N GLY A 75 -7.57 13.03 -14.97
CA GLY A 75 -6.53 13.93 -15.49
C GLY A 75 -6.63 15.37 -14.96
N GLY A 76 -7.19 15.53 -13.75
CA GLY A 76 -7.46 16.84 -13.14
C GLY A 76 -6.30 17.43 -12.34
N ILE A 77 -5.12 16.81 -12.40
CA ILE A 77 -3.83 17.31 -11.91
C ILE A 77 -2.72 16.93 -12.89
#